data_AF-A0A918UQ63-F1
#
_entry.id   AF-A0A918UQ63-F1
#
_cell.length_a   1.000
_cell.length_b   1.000
_cell.length_c   1.000
_cell.angle_alpha   90.00
_cell.angle_beta   90.00
_cell.angle_gamma   90.00
#
_symmetry.space_group_name_H-M   'P 1'
#
loop_
_entity.id
_entity.type
_entity.pdbx_description
1 polymer ?
#
loop_
_entity_poly.entity_id
_entity_poly.type
_entity_poly.pdbx_seq_one_letter_code
_entity_poly.pdbx_strand_id
1 'polypeptide(L)'
;MKYVYSVIILVFLVYSYGCTYEGTEVYTDEFSSLDSIIQDMESDLAPLEVVIADLAAHTASIYDMKEDLASRAQHDQYSESSTGVIFRDTLDPNFSSVHVSSISPNKEEALQQVYYTEYLDSAFRYTYASAPFVAQVYYNTPLQMCRIFPALDVLNVFDAEMNLPLYNFYYMADEVRNPQRKSKWLEDIYVDPAGRGWILSLIHPIYENEKLAGVLGIDITINDIIKRYLNLKNRKLLIIDGSGNIVAGTNEAIELLNLPPLRNHTYVQTINSDNFRKGDYNLFKSKSKEVRKMVAKFLLEKDNFYQIDDELSNNLYRVFCRQMNLLNWYILEIKA
;
A
#
# COMPACT_ATOMS: atom_id res chain seq x y z
N MET A 1 27.94 -4.04 91.75
CA MET A 1 27.43 -3.21 90.65
C MET A 1 28.59 -2.85 89.74
N LYS A 2 28.60 -3.38 88.52
CA LYS A 2 29.67 -3.27 87.52
C LYS A 2 29.34 -2.11 86.58
N TYR A 3 30.30 -1.21 86.33
CA TYR A 3 30.26 -0.29 85.18
C TYR A 3 31.46 -0.63 84.30
N VAL A 4 31.16 -1.02 83.06
CA VAL A 4 32.15 -1.31 82.01
C VAL A 4 32.06 -0.20 80.97
N TYR A 5 33.21 0.36 80.63
CA TYR A 5 33.43 1.34 79.57
C TYR A 5 33.18 0.72 78.19
N SER A 6 32.51 1.45 77.30
CA SER A 6 32.59 1.23 75.85
C SER A 6 32.69 2.57 75.13
N VAL A 7 33.87 2.81 74.55
CA VAL A 7 34.16 3.86 73.58
C VAL A 7 33.78 3.31 72.20
N ILE A 8 32.91 4.02 71.47
CA ILE A 8 32.53 3.67 70.10
C ILE A 8 33.40 4.49 69.15
N ILE A 9 34.26 3.80 68.40
CA ILE A 9 35.02 4.36 67.27
C ILE A 9 34.14 4.23 66.02
N LEU A 10 33.79 5.36 65.41
CA LEU A 10 33.02 5.41 64.16
C LEU A 10 34.01 5.38 62.98
N VAL A 11 34.03 4.29 62.23
CA VAL A 11 34.80 4.17 60.98
C VAL A 11 33.89 4.58 59.81
N PHE A 12 34.24 5.67 59.14
CA PHE A 12 33.59 6.10 57.90
C PHE A 12 34.10 5.24 56.73
N LEU A 13 33.23 4.38 56.18
CA LEU A 13 33.44 3.70 54.90
C LEU A 13 32.79 4.53 53.79
N VAL A 14 33.61 5.23 53.02
CA VAL A 14 33.18 5.91 51.79
C VAL A 14 33.06 4.85 50.69
N TYR A 15 31.84 4.40 50.43
CA TYR A 15 31.52 3.64 49.21
C TYR A 15 31.36 4.64 48.06
N SER A 16 32.39 4.77 47.23
CA SER A 16 32.27 5.38 45.91
C SER A 16 31.50 4.42 44.99
N TYR A 17 30.18 4.60 44.91
CA TYR A 17 29.42 4.05 43.79
C TYR A 17 29.81 4.83 42.53
N GLY A 18 30.79 4.29 41.80
CA GLY A 18 30.95 4.58 40.39
C GLY A 18 29.78 3.95 39.64
N CYS A 19 28.65 4.66 39.56
CA CYS A 19 27.66 4.38 38.54
C CYS A 19 28.25 4.80 37.20
N THR A 20 28.80 3.84 36.46
CA THR A 20 28.94 3.97 35.01
C THR A 20 27.53 4.05 34.44
N TYR A 21 27.10 5.28 34.16
CA TYR A 21 25.93 5.55 33.34
C TYR A 21 26.30 5.08 31.93
N GLU A 22 25.91 3.87 31.54
CA GLU A 22 25.81 3.50 30.12
C GLU A 22 24.77 4.44 29.53
N GLY A 23 25.24 5.53 28.94
CA GLY A 23 24.38 6.48 28.25
C GLY A 23 23.66 5.75 27.15
N THR A 24 22.35 5.55 27.30
CA THR A 24 21.47 5.36 26.16
C THR A 24 21.71 6.53 25.22
N GLU A 25 22.42 6.31 24.10
CA GLU A 25 22.54 7.31 23.05
C GLU A 25 21.11 7.66 22.62
N VAL A 26 20.71 8.92 22.86
CA VAL A 26 19.38 9.41 22.55
C VAL A 26 19.39 9.90 21.10
N TYR A 27 18.95 9.05 20.17
CA TYR A 27 18.89 9.35 18.73
C TYR A 27 17.61 10.14 18.36
N THR A 28 17.34 11.24 19.07
CA THR A 28 16.08 12.00 18.90
C THR A 28 15.89 12.54 17.50
N ASP A 29 16.96 12.95 16.84
CA ASP A 29 16.88 13.65 15.55
C ASP A 29 16.56 12.67 14.41
N GLU A 30 17.18 11.48 14.40
CA GLU A 30 16.93 10.44 13.41
C GLU A 30 15.50 9.91 13.51
N PHE A 31 15.03 9.65 14.73
CA PHE A 31 13.65 9.20 14.92
C PHE A 31 12.64 10.30 14.57
N SER A 32 12.88 11.55 14.95
CA SER A 32 12.01 12.68 14.56
C SER A 32 11.91 12.81 13.04
N SER A 33 13.00 12.53 12.32
CA SER A 33 13.01 12.57 10.86
C SER A 33 12.21 11.43 10.20
N LEU A 34 12.22 10.23 10.78
CA LEU A 34 11.37 9.12 10.34
C LEU A 34 9.90 9.39 10.68
N ASP A 35 9.63 9.89 11.89
CA ASP A 35 8.29 10.23 12.35
C ASP A 35 7.65 11.30 11.44
N SER A 36 8.43 12.28 10.97
CA SER A 36 7.96 13.28 9.98
C SER A 36 7.59 12.67 8.63
N ILE A 37 8.37 11.70 8.11
CA ILE A 37 8.02 11.02 6.85
C ILE A 37 6.71 10.24 7.02
N ILE A 38 6.58 9.51 8.13
CA ILE A 38 5.37 8.74 8.43
C ILE A 38 4.17 9.69 8.54
N GLN A 39 4.31 10.81 9.23
CA GLN A 39 3.26 11.80 9.36
C GLN A 39 2.82 12.36 8.00
N ASP A 40 3.76 12.69 7.12
CA ASP A 40 3.45 13.17 5.77
C ASP A 40 2.71 12.10 4.95
N MET A 41 3.19 10.86 4.98
CA MET A 41 2.54 9.72 4.31
C MET A 41 1.12 9.49 4.83
N GLU A 42 0.93 9.47 6.15
CA GLU A 42 -0.37 9.18 6.76
C GLU A 42 -1.35 10.34 6.60
N SER A 43 -0.86 11.58 6.60
CA SER A 43 -1.69 12.77 6.33
C SER A 43 -2.25 12.76 4.91
N ASP A 44 -1.57 12.12 3.96
CA ASP A 44 -2.04 11.96 2.60
C ASP A 44 -2.91 10.70 2.44
N LEU A 45 -2.50 9.57 3.01
CA LEU A 45 -3.19 8.28 2.81
C LEU A 45 -4.46 8.12 3.64
N ALA A 46 -4.45 8.48 4.93
CA ALA A 46 -5.57 8.22 5.83
C ALA A 46 -6.89 8.90 5.39
N PRO A 47 -6.89 10.14 4.85
CA PRO A 47 -8.12 10.76 4.32
C PRO A 47 -8.80 9.95 3.22
N LEU A 48 -8.08 9.11 2.47
CA LEU A 48 -8.66 8.30 1.41
C LEU A 48 -9.66 7.25 1.91
N GLU A 49 -9.55 6.82 3.18
CA GLU A 49 -10.52 5.90 3.78
C GLU A 49 -11.92 6.50 3.87
N VAL A 50 -12.00 7.81 4.13
CA VAL A 50 -13.26 8.56 4.13
C VAL A 50 -13.72 8.82 2.70
N VAL A 51 -12.80 9.23 1.81
CA VAL A 51 -13.13 9.50 0.39
C VAL A 51 -13.74 8.27 -0.28
N ILE A 52 -13.14 7.08 -0.11
CA ILE A 52 -13.68 5.86 -0.73
C ILE A 52 -15.00 5.41 -0.07
N ALA A 53 -15.17 5.66 1.23
CA ALA A 53 -16.42 5.34 1.92
C ALA A 53 -17.57 6.24 1.46
N ASP A 54 -17.31 7.54 1.26
CA ASP A 54 -18.28 8.48 0.70
C ASP A 54 -18.62 8.11 -0.75
N LEU A 55 -17.62 7.73 -1.55
CA LEU A 55 -17.82 7.23 -2.91
C LEU A 55 -18.63 5.92 -2.92
N ALA A 56 -18.43 5.04 -1.93
CA ALA A 56 -19.20 3.81 -1.78
C ALA A 56 -20.65 4.08 -1.39
N ALA A 57 -20.89 5.00 -0.46
CA ALA A 57 -22.24 5.44 -0.11
C ALA A 57 -22.96 6.07 -1.33
N HIS A 58 -22.24 6.89 -2.10
CA HIS A 58 -22.75 7.44 -3.34
C HIS A 58 -23.09 6.34 -4.36
N THR A 59 -22.18 5.38 -4.56
CA THR A 59 -22.40 4.25 -5.46
C THR A 59 -23.58 3.38 -5.02
N ALA A 60 -23.74 3.14 -3.72
CA ALA A 60 -24.88 2.41 -3.18
C ALA A 60 -26.20 3.10 -3.53
N SER A 61 -26.26 4.44 -3.44
CA SER A 61 -27.49 5.20 -3.79
C SER A 61 -27.90 5.10 -5.27
N ILE A 62 -26.97 4.76 -6.17
CA ILE A 62 -27.26 4.56 -7.59
C ILE A 62 -28.14 3.33 -7.82
N TYR A 63 -28.02 2.29 -6.97
CA TYR A 63 -28.80 1.05 -7.09
C TYR A 63 -30.31 1.31 -6.94
N ASP A 64 -30.69 2.25 -6.06
CA ASP A 64 -32.09 2.64 -5.85
C ASP A 64 -32.69 3.40 -7.06
N MET A 65 -31.84 3.95 -7.93
CA MET A 65 -32.23 4.81 -9.06
C MET A 65 -31.86 4.19 -10.42
N LYS A 66 -31.59 2.88 -10.47
CA LYS A 66 -31.00 2.20 -11.64
C LYS A 66 -31.77 2.44 -12.95
N GLU A 67 -33.10 2.36 -12.93
CA GLU A 67 -33.92 2.50 -14.14
C GLU A 67 -33.85 3.94 -14.70
N ASP A 68 -34.00 4.93 -13.82
CA ASP A 68 -33.96 6.35 -14.17
C ASP A 68 -32.55 6.77 -14.64
N LEU A 69 -31.50 6.30 -13.99
CA LEU A 69 -30.11 6.57 -14.39
C LEU A 69 -29.74 5.86 -15.70
N ALA A 70 -30.10 4.60 -15.88
CA ALA A 70 -29.85 3.88 -17.13
C ALA A 70 -30.54 4.55 -18.33
N SER A 71 -31.75 5.09 -18.15
CA SER A 71 -32.48 5.79 -19.23
C SER A 71 -31.79 7.08 -19.71
N ARG A 72 -30.92 7.66 -18.89
CA ARG A 72 -30.19 8.92 -19.15
C ARG A 72 -28.75 8.71 -19.61
N ALA A 73 -28.27 7.47 -19.63
CA ALA A 73 -26.91 7.13 -20.05
C ALA A 73 -26.67 7.43 -21.54
N GLN A 74 -25.41 7.57 -21.94
CA GLN A 74 -25.00 7.76 -23.33
C GLN A 74 -24.84 6.40 -24.03
N HIS A 75 -25.98 5.76 -24.33
CA HIS A 75 -26.05 4.40 -24.89
C HIS A 75 -25.19 4.19 -26.14
N ASP A 76 -25.05 5.22 -26.97
CA ASP A 76 -24.29 5.20 -28.24
C ASP A 76 -22.76 5.18 -28.05
N GLN A 77 -22.28 5.37 -26.82
CA GLN A 77 -20.84 5.27 -26.50
C GLN A 77 -20.40 3.85 -26.16
N TYR A 78 -21.30 2.87 -26.13
CA TYR A 78 -20.99 1.51 -25.73
C TYR A 78 -21.12 0.53 -26.89
N SER A 79 -20.11 -0.30 -27.09
CA SER A 79 -19.99 -1.25 -28.19
C SER A 79 -19.58 -2.63 -27.67
N GLU A 80 -19.88 -3.67 -28.44
CA GLU A 80 -19.38 -5.03 -28.19
C GLU A 80 -18.29 -5.37 -29.22
N SER A 81 -17.15 -5.87 -28.74
CA SER A 81 -16.04 -6.30 -29.59
C SER A 81 -16.34 -7.64 -30.29
N SER A 82 -15.51 -8.03 -31.26
CA SER A 82 -15.59 -9.36 -31.89
C SER A 82 -15.32 -10.52 -30.93
N THR A 83 -14.66 -10.26 -29.79
CA THR A 83 -14.42 -11.25 -28.71
C THR A 83 -15.53 -11.25 -27.67
N GLY A 84 -16.57 -10.43 -27.85
CA GLY A 84 -17.73 -10.37 -26.95
C GLY A 84 -17.50 -9.54 -25.69
N VAL A 85 -16.52 -8.64 -25.69
CA VAL A 85 -16.28 -7.68 -24.60
C VAL A 85 -17.17 -6.46 -24.82
N ILE A 86 -17.92 -6.03 -23.81
CA ILE A 86 -18.61 -4.74 -23.86
C ILE A 86 -17.65 -3.67 -23.34
N PHE A 87 -17.47 -2.60 -24.11
CA PHE A 87 -16.57 -1.52 -23.77
C PHE A 87 -17.15 -0.16 -24.16
N ARG A 88 -16.54 0.90 -23.65
CA ARG A 88 -16.85 2.27 -24.06
C ARG A 88 -15.98 2.69 -25.24
N ASP A 89 -16.57 3.07 -26.35
CA ASP A 89 -15.89 3.44 -27.61
C ASP A 89 -15.45 4.92 -27.61
N THR A 90 -14.86 5.37 -26.50
CA THR A 90 -14.24 6.69 -26.39
C THR A 90 -13.13 6.68 -25.34
N LEU A 91 -12.09 7.46 -25.59
CA LEU A 91 -10.99 7.73 -24.66
C LEU A 91 -11.00 9.20 -24.20
N ASP A 92 -12.16 9.86 -24.20
CA ASP A 92 -12.30 11.20 -23.64
C ASP A 92 -11.88 11.18 -22.15
N PRO A 93 -10.94 12.05 -21.74
CA PRO A 93 -10.41 12.06 -20.38
C PRO A 93 -11.44 12.46 -19.31
N ASN A 94 -12.63 12.92 -19.68
CA ASN A 94 -13.72 13.22 -18.75
C ASN A 94 -14.52 12.00 -18.33
N PHE A 95 -14.38 10.88 -19.04
CA PHE A 95 -15.12 9.65 -18.84
C PHE A 95 -14.24 8.54 -18.28
N SER A 96 -14.86 7.59 -17.57
CA SER A 96 -14.20 6.32 -17.26
C SER A 96 -14.31 5.35 -18.44
N SER A 97 -13.33 4.45 -18.55
CA SER A 97 -13.42 3.29 -19.42
C SER A 97 -14.23 2.19 -18.75
N VAL A 98 -14.84 1.34 -19.57
CA VAL A 98 -15.63 0.20 -19.13
C VAL A 98 -15.15 -1.05 -19.84
N HIS A 99 -15.03 -2.14 -19.11
CA HIS A 99 -14.77 -3.48 -19.63
C HIS A 99 -15.73 -4.47 -18.97
N VAL A 100 -16.61 -5.08 -19.75
CA VAL A 100 -17.38 -6.25 -19.34
C VAL A 100 -16.79 -7.47 -20.03
N SER A 101 -16.29 -8.41 -19.25
CA SER A 101 -15.71 -9.63 -19.79
C SER A 101 -16.71 -10.43 -20.63
N SER A 102 -16.20 -11.11 -21.66
CA SER A 102 -16.98 -12.03 -22.50
C SER A 102 -17.56 -13.21 -21.70
N ILE A 103 -16.99 -13.55 -20.53
CA ILE A 103 -17.48 -14.59 -19.62
C ILE A 103 -18.49 -14.09 -18.59
N SER A 104 -19.01 -12.87 -18.74
CA SER A 104 -20.07 -12.35 -17.86
C SER A 104 -21.24 -13.34 -17.78
N PRO A 105 -21.71 -13.71 -16.57
CA PRO A 105 -22.79 -14.67 -16.41
C PRO A 105 -24.14 -14.16 -16.94
N ASN A 106 -24.30 -12.84 -17.07
CA ASN A 106 -25.48 -12.19 -17.60
C ASN A 106 -25.11 -10.86 -18.28
N LYS A 107 -24.85 -10.90 -19.60
CA LYS A 107 -24.42 -9.73 -20.37
C LYS A 107 -25.47 -8.61 -20.43
N GLU A 108 -26.76 -8.95 -20.45
CA GLU A 108 -27.82 -7.93 -20.50
C GLU A 108 -27.88 -7.13 -19.20
N GLU A 109 -27.80 -7.83 -18.06
CA GLU A 109 -27.74 -7.18 -16.75
C GLU A 109 -26.44 -6.40 -16.54
N ALA A 110 -25.31 -6.94 -17.03
CA ALA A 110 -24.03 -6.23 -17.01
C ALA A 110 -24.12 -4.93 -17.83
N LEU A 111 -24.74 -4.96 -19.00
CA LEU A 111 -24.96 -3.78 -19.84
C LEU A 111 -25.85 -2.74 -19.16
N GLN A 112 -26.93 -3.16 -18.47
CA GLN A 112 -27.73 -2.24 -17.66
C GLN A 112 -26.90 -1.59 -16.55
N GLN A 113 -26.01 -2.37 -15.92
CA GLN A 113 -25.06 -1.86 -14.93
C GLN A 113 -24.06 -0.88 -15.51
N VAL A 114 -23.56 -1.13 -16.73
CA VAL A 114 -22.76 -0.14 -17.45
C VAL A 114 -23.52 1.18 -17.55
N TYR A 115 -24.78 1.17 -17.97
CA TYR A 115 -25.55 2.40 -18.15
C TYR A 115 -25.77 3.17 -16.84
N TYR A 116 -26.33 2.55 -15.80
CA TYR A 116 -26.63 3.30 -14.58
C TYR A 116 -25.38 3.73 -13.81
N THR A 117 -24.25 3.02 -13.96
CA THR A 117 -22.97 3.40 -13.34
C THR A 117 -22.22 4.48 -14.11
N GLU A 118 -22.70 4.92 -15.28
CA GLU A 118 -22.13 6.09 -15.99
C GLU A 118 -22.13 7.34 -15.09
N TYR A 119 -23.09 7.43 -14.17
CA TYR A 119 -23.18 8.50 -13.18
C TYR A 119 -21.93 8.62 -12.28
N LEU A 120 -21.16 7.54 -12.12
CA LEU A 120 -19.92 7.52 -11.34
C LEU A 120 -18.77 8.29 -12.01
N ASP A 121 -18.83 8.59 -13.30
CA ASP A 121 -17.74 9.28 -14.02
C ASP A 121 -17.34 10.60 -13.35
N SER A 122 -18.34 11.37 -12.92
CA SER A 122 -18.12 12.65 -12.24
C SER A 122 -17.46 12.47 -10.87
N ALA A 123 -17.91 11.49 -10.09
CA ALA A 123 -17.38 11.18 -8.77
C ALA A 123 -15.97 10.59 -8.84
N PHE A 124 -15.69 9.75 -9.83
CA PHE A 124 -14.36 9.19 -10.10
C PHE A 124 -13.37 10.28 -10.48
N ARG A 125 -13.77 11.18 -11.38
CA ARG A 125 -12.94 12.31 -11.79
C ARG A 125 -12.66 13.27 -10.63
N TYR A 126 -13.67 13.55 -9.80
CA TYR A 126 -13.49 14.35 -8.58
C TYR A 126 -12.51 13.69 -7.62
N THR A 127 -12.70 12.40 -7.33
CA THR A 127 -11.83 11.60 -6.45
C THR A 127 -10.39 11.61 -6.94
N TYR A 128 -10.18 11.29 -8.22
CA TYR A 128 -8.86 11.32 -8.86
C TYR A 128 -8.21 12.71 -8.83
N ALA A 129 -8.97 13.77 -9.07
CA ALA A 129 -8.44 15.14 -9.05
C ALA A 129 -8.16 15.66 -7.63
N SER A 130 -8.83 15.13 -6.61
CA SER A 130 -8.72 15.59 -5.22
C SER A 130 -7.40 15.17 -4.53
N ALA A 131 -6.73 14.13 -5.02
CA ALA A 131 -5.53 13.57 -4.43
C ALA A 131 -4.45 13.29 -5.51
N PRO A 132 -3.40 14.13 -5.64
CA PRO A 132 -2.42 14.07 -6.74
C PRO A 132 -1.61 12.77 -6.87
N PHE A 133 -1.70 11.86 -5.90
CA PHE A 133 -1.01 10.56 -5.86
C PHE A 133 -1.95 9.37 -6.08
N VAL A 134 -3.25 9.62 -6.30
CA VAL A 134 -4.18 8.59 -6.77
C VAL A 134 -3.90 8.31 -8.24
N ALA A 135 -3.57 7.06 -8.53
CA ALA A 135 -3.26 6.60 -9.88
C ALA A 135 -4.53 6.19 -10.62
N GLN A 136 -5.47 5.54 -9.93
CA GLN A 136 -6.71 5.00 -10.50
C GLN A 136 -7.84 4.97 -9.47
N VAL A 137 -9.06 5.08 -9.96
CA VAL A 137 -10.30 4.78 -9.22
C VAL A 137 -11.11 3.81 -10.06
N TYR A 138 -11.59 2.72 -9.48
CA TYR A 138 -12.35 1.71 -10.21
C TYR A 138 -13.54 1.16 -9.43
N TYR A 139 -14.46 0.56 -10.18
CA TYR A 139 -15.58 -0.22 -9.67
C TYR A 139 -15.66 -1.57 -10.38
N ASN A 140 -15.58 -2.67 -9.62
CA ASN A 140 -15.64 -4.04 -10.11
C ASN A 140 -16.88 -4.76 -9.58
N THR A 141 -17.50 -5.62 -10.38
CA THR A 141 -18.80 -6.24 -10.04
C THR A 141 -18.81 -7.75 -10.30
N PRO A 142 -19.74 -8.52 -9.69
CA PRO A 142 -19.84 -9.96 -9.92
C PRO A 142 -20.31 -10.30 -11.35
N LEU A 143 -20.81 -9.31 -12.10
CA LEU A 143 -21.17 -9.44 -13.51
C LEU A 143 -19.97 -9.29 -14.45
N GLN A 144 -18.74 -9.36 -13.91
CA GLN A 144 -17.49 -9.20 -14.65
C GLN A 144 -17.34 -7.82 -15.31
N MET A 145 -17.99 -6.80 -14.74
CA MET A 145 -17.83 -5.40 -15.17
C MET A 145 -16.73 -4.74 -14.34
N CYS A 146 -15.78 -4.11 -15.02
CA CYS A 146 -14.83 -3.15 -14.48
C CYS A 146 -15.13 -1.78 -15.11
N ARG A 147 -15.33 -0.75 -14.29
CA ARG A 147 -15.35 0.65 -14.69
C ARG A 147 -14.14 1.33 -14.06
N ILE A 148 -13.28 1.99 -14.84
CA ILE A 148 -11.99 2.49 -14.38
C ILE A 148 -11.67 3.89 -14.90
N PHE A 149 -11.16 4.74 -14.01
CA PHE A 149 -10.72 6.11 -14.31
C PHE A 149 -9.27 6.32 -13.84
N PRO A 150 -8.42 7.04 -14.59
CA PRO A 150 -8.70 7.70 -15.87
C PRO A 150 -8.88 6.72 -17.03
N ALA A 151 -9.47 7.18 -18.14
CA ALA A 151 -9.72 6.37 -19.32
C ALA A 151 -8.44 5.69 -19.84
N LEU A 152 -8.59 4.42 -20.24
CA LEU A 152 -7.57 3.58 -20.86
C LEU A 152 -8.18 2.67 -21.92
N ASP A 153 -7.33 2.17 -22.82
CA ASP A 153 -7.72 1.25 -23.89
C ASP A 153 -7.92 -0.18 -23.35
N VAL A 154 -9.12 -0.45 -22.88
CA VAL A 154 -9.44 -1.71 -22.18
C VAL A 154 -9.28 -2.94 -23.06
N LEU A 155 -9.43 -2.83 -24.38
CA LEU A 155 -9.33 -3.98 -25.29
C LEU A 155 -7.88 -4.42 -25.48
N ASN A 156 -6.93 -3.49 -25.34
CA ASN A 156 -5.50 -3.78 -25.41
C ASN A 156 -4.90 -4.11 -24.04
N VAL A 157 -5.53 -3.68 -22.94
CA VAL A 157 -5.00 -3.82 -21.58
C VAL A 157 -5.57 -5.03 -20.85
N PHE A 158 -6.86 -5.33 -21.02
CA PHE A 158 -7.53 -6.41 -20.30
C PHE A 158 -7.77 -7.63 -21.18
N ASP A 159 -7.65 -8.82 -20.57
CA ASP A 159 -8.03 -10.07 -21.22
C ASP A 159 -9.55 -10.11 -21.42
N ALA A 160 -9.99 -10.56 -22.59
CA ALA A 160 -11.41 -10.66 -22.92
C ALA A 160 -12.19 -11.55 -21.92
N GLU A 161 -11.55 -12.60 -21.40
CA GLU A 161 -12.09 -13.55 -20.43
C GLU A 161 -11.64 -13.23 -18.98
N MET A 162 -11.22 -11.99 -18.70
CA MET A 162 -10.82 -11.55 -17.35
C MET A 162 -11.88 -11.93 -16.30
N ASN A 163 -11.45 -12.63 -15.25
CA ASN A 163 -12.30 -13.07 -14.16
C ASN A 163 -12.04 -12.25 -12.88
N LEU A 164 -12.77 -11.13 -12.73
CA LEU A 164 -12.59 -10.15 -11.66
C LEU A 164 -12.66 -10.77 -10.24
N PRO A 165 -13.63 -11.65 -9.91
CA PRO A 165 -13.68 -12.31 -8.60
C PRO A 165 -12.44 -13.08 -8.15
N LEU A 166 -11.55 -13.47 -9.07
CA LEU A 166 -10.31 -14.16 -8.73
C LEU A 166 -9.18 -13.23 -8.27
N TYR A 167 -9.31 -11.92 -8.48
CA TYR A 167 -8.31 -10.95 -8.07
C TYR A 167 -8.46 -10.55 -6.60
N ASN A 168 -7.33 -10.28 -5.96
CA ASN A 168 -7.25 -9.90 -4.54
C ASN A 168 -8.09 -8.68 -4.20
N PHE A 169 -8.10 -7.66 -5.05
CA PHE A 169 -8.92 -6.48 -4.85
C PHE A 169 -10.41 -6.76 -4.82
N TYR A 170 -10.87 -7.87 -5.41
CA TYR A 170 -12.27 -8.26 -5.32
C TYR A 170 -12.52 -9.17 -4.11
N TYR A 171 -11.83 -10.32 -4.03
CA TYR A 171 -12.12 -11.32 -2.99
C TYR A 171 -11.76 -10.84 -1.57
N MET A 172 -10.86 -9.87 -1.42
CA MET A 172 -10.53 -9.31 -0.09
C MET A 172 -11.64 -8.44 0.49
N ALA A 173 -12.62 -8.06 -0.33
CA ALA A 173 -13.78 -7.27 0.05
C ALA A 173 -14.98 -8.13 0.49
N ASP A 174 -14.92 -9.45 0.29
CA ASP A 174 -16.03 -10.34 0.62
C ASP A 174 -16.31 -10.42 2.13
N GLU A 175 -17.49 -10.93 2.50
CA GLU A 175 -17.92 -11.00 3.89
C GLU A 175 -17.04 -11.91 4.75
N VAL A 176 -16.33 -12.87 4.14
CA VAL A 176 -15.42 -13.77 4.85
C VAL A 176 -14.15 -13.03 5.28
N ARG A 177 -13.60 -12.20 4.41
CA ARG A 177 -12.32 -11.49 4.64
C ARG A 177 -12.49 -10.05 5.12
N ASN A 178 -13.68 -9.49 4.97
CA ASN A 178 -14.07 -8.15 5.42
C ASN A 178 -15.50 -8.17 6.01
N PRO A 179 -15.75 -8.90 7.12
CA PRO A 179 -17.08 -9.04 7.71
C PRO A 179 -17.66 -7.71 8.22
N GLN A 180 -16.81 -6.71 8.48
CA GLN A 180 -17.24 -5.38 8.89
C GLN A 180 -17.72 -4.52 7.72
N ARG A 181 -17.48 -4.95 6.46
CA ARG A 181 -17.86 -4.24 5.24
C ARG A 181 -17.33 -2.80 5.20
N LYS A 182 -16.07 -2.61 5.61
CA LYS A 182 -15.41 -1.30 5.69
C LYS A 182 -14.32 -1.14 4.63
N SER A 183 -13.83 0.09 4.49
CA SER A 183 -12.60 0.38 3.73
C SER A 183 -11.46 -0.50 4.25
N LYS A 184 -10.66 -1.05 3.34
CA LYS A 184 -9.57 -1.97 3.67
C LYS A 184 -8.37 -1.73 2.76
N TRP A 185 -7.21 -1.47 3.35
CA TRP A 185 -5.94 -1.45 2.63
C TRP A 185 -5.49 -2.87 2.27
N LEU A 186 -5.06 -3.04 1.03
CA LEU A 186 -4.35 -4.23 0.58
C LEU A 186 -2.86 -3.99 0.80
N GLU A 187 -2.42 -4.16 2.04
CA GLU A 187 -1.06 -3.86 2.50
C GLU A 187 0.01 -4.68 1.74
N ASP A 188 -0.40 -5.83 1.22
CA ASP A 188 0.37 -6.60 0.26
C ASP A 188 0.27 -5.97 -1.13
N ILE A 189 1.27 -5.16 -1.48
CA ILE A 189 1.40 -4.58 -2.82
C ILE A 189 1.37 -5.66 -3.91
N TYR A 190 0.83 -5.32 -5.08
CA TYR A 190 0.72 -6.24 -6.23
C TYR A 190 0.83 -5.48 -7.56
N VAL A 191 1.04 -6.22 -8.66
CA VAL A 191 1.09 -5.65 -10.02
C VAL A 191 -0.31 -5.33 -10.49
N ASP A 192 -0.52 -4.08 -10.86
CA ASP A 192 -1.77 -3.61 -11.44
C ASP A 192 -2.08 -4.28 -12.78
N PRO A 193 -3.24 -4.96 -12.92
CA PRO A 193 -3.68 -5.49 -14.21
C PRO A 193 -3.86 -4.42 -15.30
N ALA A 194 -4.09 -3.16 -14.92
CA ALA A 194 -4.21 -2.05 -15.87
C ALA A 194 -2.85 -1.47 -16.32
N GLY A 195 -1.72 -2.04 -15.87
CA GLY A 195 -0.38 -1.72 -16.35
C GLY A 195 0.27 -0.50 -15.68
N ARG A 196 -0.22 -0.03 -14.52
CA ARG A 196 0.42 1.06 -13.75
C ARG A 196 1.67 0.63 -12.96
N GLY A 197 1.97 -0.66 -12.91
CA GLY A 197 3.06 -1.22 -12.14
C GLY A 197 2.63 -1.68 -10.75
N TRP A 198 3.49 -1.59 -9.72
CA TRP A 198 3.07 -1.99 -8.36
C TRP A 198 2.21 -0.91 -7.78
N ILE A 199 1.15 -1.36 -7.15
CA ILE A 199 0.17 -0.52 -6.51
C ILE A 199 -0.05 -0.96 -5.07
N LEU A 200 -0.34 0.03 -4.24
CA LEU A 200 -1.06 -0.11 -2.99
C LEU A 200 -2.51 0.24 -3.29
N SER A 201 -3.44 -0.61 -2.87
CA SER A 201 -4.87 -0.40 -3.12
C SER A 201 -5.64 -0.27 -1.84
N LEU A 202 -6.56 0.69 -1.82
CA LEU A 202 -7.61 0.82 -0.83
C LEU A 202 -8.91 0.37 -1.47
N ILE A 203 -9.58 -0.62 -0.88
CA ILE A 203 -10.83 -1.16 -1.41
C ILE A 203 -12.00 -0.90 -0.46
N HIS A 204 -13.21 -0.79 -1.01
CA HIS A 204 -14.44 -0.69 -0.23
C HIS A 204 -15.55 -1.54 -0.86
N PRO A 205 -16.15 -2.49 -0.13
CA PRO A 205 -17.22 -3.31 -0.67
C PRO A 205 -18.56 -2.55 -0.68
N ILE A 206 -19.33 -2.73 -1.74
CA ILE A 206 -20.70 -2.21 -1.85
C ILE A 206 -21.67 -3.38 -1.77
N TYR A 207 -22.69 -3.25 -0.92
CA TYR A 207 -23.69 -4.28 -0.70
C TYR A 207 -25.07 -3.80 -1.16
N GLU A 208 -25.81 -4.68 -1.82
CA GLU A 208 -27.22 -4.52 -2.17
C GLU A 208 -27.96 -5.74 -1.59
N ASN A 209 -28.99 -5.53 -0.76
CA ASN A 209 -29.77 -6.60 -0.13
C ASN A 209 -28.91 -7.70 0.52
N GLU A 210 -27.92 -7.31 1.33
CA GLU A 210 -26.98 -8.22 2.01
C GLU A 210 -26.04 -9.03 1.08
N LYS A 211 -26.00 -8.72 -0.22
CA LYS A 211 -25.08 -9.35 -1.17
C LYS A 211 -24.04 -8.34 -1.65
N LEU A 212 -22.80 -8.80 -1.84
CA LEU A 212 -21.73 -8.00 -2.43
C LEU A 212 -22.12 -7.66 -3.89
N ALA A 213 -22.48 -6.40 -4.13
CA ALA A 213 -22.93 -5.88 -5.41
C ALA A 213 -21.74 -5.40 -6.27
N GLY A 214 -20.64 -5.04 -5.61
CA GLY A 214 -19.36 -4.74 -6.25
C GLY A 214 -18.33 -4.22 -5.25
N VAL A 215 -17.17 -3.83 -5.76
CA VAL A 215 -16.03 -3.36 -4.99
C VAL A 215 -15.46 -2.12 -5.65
N LEU A 216 -15.42 -1.02 -4.91
CA LEU A 216 -14.64 0.15 -5.30
C LEU A 216 -13.19 -0.03 -4.91
N GLY A 217 -12.29 0.57 -5.68
CA GLY A 217 -10.90 0.71 -5.29
C GLY A 217 -10.27 2.02 -5.71
N ILE A 218 -9.29 2.43 -4.93
CA ILE A 218 -8.37 3.54 -5.20
C ILE A 218 -6.96 2.96 -5.20
N ASP A 219 -6.24 3.15 -6.29
CA ASP A 219 -4.86 2.69 -6.43
C ASP A 219 -3.88 3.84 -6.31
N ILE A 220 -2.73 3.55 -5.69
CA ILE A 220 -1.59 4.44 -5.57
C ILE A 220 -0.37 3.69 -6.08
N THR A 221 0.40 4.26 -6.99
CA THR A 221 1.61 3.58 -7.46
C THR A 221 2.73 3.66 -6.44
N ILE A 222 3.51 2.59 -6.31
CA ILE A 222 4.72 2.60 -5.46
C ILE A 222 5.74 3.62 -5.96
N ASN A 223 5.75 3.90 -7.27
CA ASN A 223 6.59 4.94 -7.84
C ASN A 223 6.22 6.34 -7.31
N ASP A 224 4.93 6.64 -7.13
CA ASP A 224 4.48 7.92 -6.58
C ASP A 224 4.81 8.01 -5.08
N ILE A 225 4.71 6.91 -4.33
CA ILE A 225 5.20 6.84 -2.94
C ILE A 225 6.69 7.16 -2.88
N ILE A 226 7.52 6.53 -3.73
CA ILE A 226 8.97 6.80 -3.78
C ILE A 226 9.24 8.27 -4.09
N LYS A 227 8.64 8.79 -5.17
CA LYS A 227 8.87 10.18 -5.62
C LYS A 227 8.46 11.20 -4.56
N ARG A 228 7.35 10.94 -3.86
CA ARG A 228 6.77 11.87 -2.90
C ARG A 228 7.46 11.85 -1.55
N TYR A 229 7.77 10.68 -1.01
CA TYR A 229 8.21 10.54 0.38
C TYR A 229 9.67 10.11 0.54
N LEU A 230 10.24 9.40 -0.44
CA LEU A 230 11.60 8.85 -0.34
C LEU A 230 12.65 9.62 -1.13
N ASN A 231 12.25 10.48 -2.08
CA ASN A 231 13.17 11.29 -2.88
C ASN A 231 13.73 12.51 -2.10
N LEU A 232 14.25 12.25 -0.91
CA LEU A 232 14.90 13.21 -0.04
C LEU A 232 16.41 13.11 -0.26
N LYS A 233 17.02 14.17 -0.79
CA LYS A 233 18.44 14.19 -1.16
C LYS A 233 19.31 13.64 -0.02
N ASN A 234 20.21 12.71 -0.38
CA ASN A 234 21.22 12.10 0.49
C ASN A 234 20.67 11.25 1.65
N ARG A 235 19.38 10.87 1.65
CA ARG A 235 18.84 9.92 2.62
C ARG A 235 18.79 8.50 2.06
N LYS A 236 19.12 7.53 2.90
CA LYS A 236 19.11 6.09 2.58
C LYS A 236 17.89 5.47 3.24
N LEU A 237 16.76 5.50 2.54
CA LEU A 237 15.47 5.08 3.08
C LEU A 237 15.01 3.76 2.47
N LEU A 238 14.36 2.92 3.27
CA LEU A 238 13.77 1.66 2.85
C LEU A 238 12.41 1.50 3.53
N ILE A 239 11.39 1.08 2.79
CA ILE A 239 10.08 0.68 3.31
C ILE A 239 9.97 -0.83 3.17
N ILE A 240 9.62 -1.51 4.26
CA ILE A 240 9.31 -2.94 4.28
C ILE A 240 7.92 -3.19 4.84
N ASP A 241 7.26 -4.26 4.41
CA ASP A 241 6.04 -4.74 5.05
C ASP A 241 6.36 -5.52 6.34
N GLY A 242 5.34 -5.81 7.15
CA GLY A 242 5.48 -6.55 8.41
C GLY A 242 5.93 -8.01 8.26
N SER A 243 6.02 -8.51 7.03
CA SER A 243 6.61 -9.81 6.71
C SER A 243 8.08 -9.69 6.27
N GLY A 244 8.62 -8.47 6.21
CA GLY A 244 9.99 -8.17 5.82
C GLY A 244 10.22 -8.13 4.31
N ASN A 245 9.16 -8.08 3.49
CA ASN A 245 9.32 -7.83 2.06
C ASN A 245 9.58 -6.36 1.81
N ILE A 246 10.45 -6.05 0.86
CA ILE A 246 10.73 -4.69 0.44
C ILE A 246 9.53 -4.16 -0.36
N VAL A 247 9.00 -3.03 0.07
CA VAL A 247 7.94 -2.28 -0.61
C VAL A 247 8.57 -1.22 -1.51
N ALA A 248 9.50 -0.43 -0.99
CA ALA A 248 10.15 0.66 -1.71
C ALA A 248 11.50 0.99 -1.06
N GLY A 249 12.40 1.67 -1.76
CA GLY A 249 13.65 2.15 -1.16
C GLY A 249 14.45 3.04 -2.09
N THR A 250 15.35 3.84 -1.53
CA THR A 250 16.34 4.60 -2.31
C THR A 250 17.44 3.67 -2.81
N ASN A 251 18.06 4.01 -3.94
CA ASN A 251 19.09 3.17 -4.54
C ASN A 251 20.25 2.93 -3.59
N GLU A 252 20.66 3.97 -2.87
CA GLU A 252 21.73 3.93 -1.89
C GLU A 252 21.41 2.98 -0.73
N ALA A 253 20.15 2.93 -0.27
CA ALA A 253 19.77 2.01 0.81
C ALA A 253 19.84 0.54 0.37
N ILE A 254 19.42 0.27 -0.87
CA ILE A 254 19.41 -1.07 -1.46
C ILE A 254 20.83 -1.57 -1.68
N GLU A 255 21.69 -0.72 -2.23
CA GLU A 255 23.11 -1.04 -2.45
C GLU A 255 23.82 -1.32 -1.12
N LEU A 256 23.60 -0.49 -0.09
CA LEU A 256 24.24 -0.65 1.22
C LEU A 256 23.85 -1.95 1.93
N LEU A 257 22.60 -2.35 1.84
CA LEU A 257 22.15 -3.61 2.43
C LEU A 257 22.47 -4.83 1.55
N ASN A 258 23.23 -4.63 0.46
CA ASN A 258 23.57 -5.64 -0.55
C ASN A 258 22.32 -6.40 -1.03
N LEU A 259 21.23 -5.65 -1.16
CA LEU A 259 19.97 -6.16 -1.67
C LEU A 259 20.07 -6.20 -3.20
N PRO A 260 19.39 -7.14 -3.87
CA PRO A 260 19.38 -7.16 -5.32
C PRO A 260 18.95 -5.76 -5.81
N PRO A 261 19.74 -5.10 -6.67
CA PRO A 261 19.50 -3.70 -7.01
C PRO A 261 18.06 -3.52 -7.49
N LEU A 262 17.37 -2.53 -6.91
CA LEU A 262 16.09 -2.02 -7.39
C LEU A 262 16.41 -1.23 -8.66
N ARG A 263 16.73 -1.94 -9.74
CA ARG A 263 17.30 -1.31 -10.93
C ARG A 263 16.38 -0.18 -11.40
N ASN A 264 16.93 1.02 -11.57
CA ASN A 264 16.22 2.26 -11.90
C ASN A 264 15.44 2.27 -13.23
N HIS A 265 15.40 1.18 -14.01
CA HIS A 265 14.51 1.00 -15.16
C HIS A 265 13.80 -0.37 -15.12
N THR A 266 13.99 -1.10 -14.03
CA THR A 266 13.64 -2.52 -13.80
C THR A 266 13.08 -2.72 -12.39
N TYR A 267 12.63 -1.68 -11.69
CA TYR A 267 11.42 -1.80 -10.88
C TYR A 267 10.28 -1.75 -11.91
N VAL A 268 9.96 -0.61 -12.51
CA VAL A 268 8.89 -0.44 -13.53
C VAL A 268 8.80 -1.59 -14.58
N GLN A 269 9.90 -2.08 -15.16
CA GLN A 269 9.85 -3.23 -16.09
C GLN A 269 9.83 -4.64 -15.45
N THR A 270 10.49 -4.88 -14.31
CA THR A 270 10.46 -6.21 -13.64
C THR A 270 9.12 -6.41 -12.93
N ILE A 271 8.57 -5.32 -12.41
CA ILE A 271 7.20 -5.18 -11.97
C ILE A 271 6.20 -5.51 -13.09
N ASN A 272 6.44 -4.98 -14.29
CA ASN A 272 5.62 -5.23 -15.47
C ASN A 272 6.01 -6.56 -16.15
N SER A 273 6.82 -7.40 -15.51
CA SER A 273 7.17 -8.73 -15.99
C SER A 273 6.61 -9.78 -15.04
N ASP A 274 6.04 -10.85 -15.57
CA ASP A 274 5.52 -12.02 -14.84
C ASP A 274 6.57 -12.74 -13.94
N ASN A 275 7.80 -12.22 -13.84
CA ASN A 275 8.92 -12.81 -13.12
C ASN A 275 9.25 -12.14 -11.77
N PHE A 276 8.57 -11.07 -11.36
CA PHE A 276 8.78 -10.53 -10.00
C PHE A 276 8.14 -11.45 -8.96
N ARG A 277 8.98 -12.13 -8.18
CA ARG A 277 8.54 -12.88 -7.00
C ARG A 277 8.81 -12.03 -5.78
N LYS A 278 7.75 -11.48 -5.16
CA LYS A 278 7.80 -10.72 -3.89
C LYS A 278 8.69 -11.39 -2.83
N GLY A 279 8.71 -12.73 -2.82
CA GLY A 279 9.55 -13.54 -1.94
C GLY A 279 11.05 -13.48 -2.18
N ASP A 280 11.55 -12.98 -3.32
CA ASP A 280 12.99 -12.84 -3.61
C ASP A 280 13.57 -11.53 -3.01
N TYR A 281 12.70 -10.59 -2.65
CA TYR A 281 13.02 -9.30 -2.06
C TYR A 281 12.59 -9.22 -0.59
N ASN A 282 12.81 -10.30 0.15
CA ASN A 282 12.53 -10.39 1.59
C ASN A 282 13.81 -10.34 2.41
N LEU A 283 13.89 -9.46 3.40
CA LEU A 283 15.08 -9.26 4.21
C LEU A 283 15.47 -10.48 5.04
N PHE A 284 14.51 -11.33 5.44
CA PHE A 284 14.81 -12.61 6.12
C PHE A 284 15.54 -13.61 5.21
N LYS A 285 15.49 -13.40 3.89
CA LYS A 285 16.19 -14.21 2.90
C LYS A 285 17.46 -13.54 2.38
N SER A 286 17.84 -12.37 2.93
CA SER A 286 19.07 -11.69 2.54
C SER A 286 20.29 -12.60 2.70
N LYS A 287 21.29 -12.47 1.81
CA LYS A 287 22.57 -13.18 1.93
C LYS A 287 23.37 -12.70 3.16
N SER A 288 23.21 -11.44 3.55
CA SER A 288 23.85 -10.88 4.74
C SER A 288 23.22 -11.39 6.03
N LYS A 289 24.02 -12.00 6.91
CA LYS A 289 23.58 -12.46 8.23
C LYS A 289 23.13 -11.29 9.10
N GLU A 290 23.82 -10.15 9.01
CA GLU A 290 23.49 -8.96 9.77
C GLU A 290 22.16 -8.35 9.33
N VAL A 291 21.86 -8.32 8.03
CA VAL A 291 20.54 -7.88 7.53
C VAL A 291 19.42 -8.79 8.04
N ARG A 292 19.64 -10.11 8.07
CA ARG A 292 18.65 -11.07 8.62
C ARG A 292 18.42 -10.86 10.13
N LYS A 293 19.47 -10.59 10.90
CA LYS A 293 19.36 -10.26 12.33
C LYS A 293 18.65 -8.92 12.54
N MET A 294 19.00 -7.90 11.77
CA MET A 294 18.38 -6.58 11.81
C MET A 294 16.86 -6.67 11.61
N VAL A 295 16.40 -7.35 10.56
CA VAL A 295 14.95 -7.47 10.33
C VAL A 295 14.26 -8.31 11.42
N ALA A 296 14.92 -9.32 11.98
CA ALA A 296 14.38 -10.07 13.12
C ALA A 296 14.22 -9.18 14.36
N LYS A 297 15.21 -8.35 14.66
CA LYS A 297 15.18 -7.36 15.74
C LYS A 297 14.01 -6.39 15.58
N PHE A 298 13.83 -5.84 14.38
CA PHE A 298 12.74 -4.89 14.11
C PHE A 298 11.35 -5.54 14.12
N LEU A 299 11.16 -6.64 13.40
CA LEU A 299 9.82 -7.18 13.19
C LEU A 299 9.36 -8.14 14.30
N LEU A 300 10.29 -8.89 14.91
CA LEU A 300 9.97 -9.90 15.93
C LEU A 300 10.18 -9.38 17.35
N GLU A 301 11.28 -8.66 17.60
CA GLU A 301 11.61 -8.13 18.93
C GLU A 301 11.07 -6.70 19.16
N LYS A 302 10.60 -6.05 18.09
CA LYS A 302 10.08 -4.67 18.11
C LYS A 302 11.13 -3.63 18.53
N ASP A 303 12.41 -3.93 18.31
CA ASP A 303 13.48 -2.95 18.41
C ASP A 303 13.35 -1.91 17.28
N ASN A 304 13.92 -0.73 17.49
CA ASN A 304 13.84 0.40 16.54
C ASN A 304 15.23 0.88 16.06
N PHE A 305 16.29 0.21 16.51
CA PHE A 305 17.67 0.53 16.17
C PHE A 305 18.51 -0.74 16.05
N TYR A 306 19.38 -0.80 15.06
CA TYR A 306 20.34 -1.89 14.89
C TYR A 306 21.64 -1.35 14.27
N GLN A 307 22.77 -1.86 14.74
CA GLN A 307 24.08 -1.55 14.17
C GLN A 307 24.55 -2.75 13.35
N ILE A 308 24.74 -2.54 12.05
CA ILE A 308 25.35 -3.53 11.15
C ILE A 308 26.86 -3.31 11.19
N ASP A 309 27.57 -4.33 11.64
CA ASP A 309 29.02 -4.43 11.52
C ASP A 309 29.34 -5.35 10.33
N ASP A 310 29.72 -4.76 9.21
CA ASP A 310 30.13 -5.53 8.03
C ASP A 310 31.65 -5.78 8.09
N GLU A 311 32.01 -6.89 8.73
CA GLU A 311 33.39 -7.35 8.89
C GLU A 311 34.18 -7.42 7.56
N LEU A 312 33.50 -7.59 6.42
CA LEU A 312 34.14 -7.69 5.11
C LEU A 312 34.44 -6.33 4.47
N SER A 313 33.61 -5.32 4.71
CA SER A 313 33.79 -3.98 4.13
C SER A 313 34.35 -2.95 5.11
N ASN A 314 34.53 -3.33 6.39
CA ASN A 314 34.98 -2.46 7.49
C ASN A 314 34.12 -1.18 7.62
N ASN A 315 32.85 -1.29 7.23
CA ASN A 315 31.88 -0.21 7.31
C ASN A 315 30.90 -0.50 8.45
N LEU A 316 30.64 0.55 9.23
CA LEU A 316 29.64 0.53 10.28
C LEU A 316 28.39 1.24 9.78
N TYR A 317 27.25 0.56 9.81
CA TYR A 317 25.97 1.18 9.48
C TYR A 317 25.06 1.18 10.69
N ARG A 318 24.40 2.30 10.94
CA ARG A 318 23.33 2.44 11.93
C ARG A 318 22.00 2.45 11.20
N VAL A 319 21.09 1.57 11.56
CA VAL A 319 19.77 1.45 10.96
C VAL A 319 18.73 1.80 11.99
N PHE A 320 17.94 2.83 11.70
CA PHE A 320 16.82 3.28 12.50
C PHE A 320 15.53 2.77 11.85
N CYS A 321 14.55 2.39 12.65
CA CYS A 321 13.31 1.80 12.18
C CYS A 321 12.10 2.41 12.91
N ARG A 322 11.07 2.76 12.16
CA ARG A 322 9.77 3.19 12.67
C ARG A 322 8.65 2.45 11.95
N GLN A 323 7.70 1.95 12.72
CA GLN A 323 6.47 1.38 12.18
C GLN A 323 5.47 2.50 11.88
N MET A 324 4.77 2.41 10.75
CA MET A 324 3.62 3.25 10.46
C MET A 324 2.42 2.88 11.34
N ASN A 325 1.54 3.84 11.60
CA ASN A 325 0.27 3.64 12.29
C ASN A 325 -0.82 3.12 11.34
N LEU A 326 -0.83 3.59 10.09
CA LEU A 326 -1.88 3.30 9.11
C LEU A 326 -1.73 1.92 8.46
N LEU A 327 -0.51 1.55 8.10
CA LEU A 327 -0.17 0.30 7.41
C LEU A 327 0.81 -0.50 8.28
N ASN A 328 0.81 -1.83 8.20
CA ASN A 328 1.86 -2.64 8.84
C ASN A 328 3.17 -2.58 8.03
N TRP A 329 3.61 -1.37 7.73
CA TRP A 329 4.85 -1.06 7.04
C TRP A 329 5.83 -0.40 8.02
N TYR A 330 7.11 -0.57 7.75
CA TYR A 330 8.20 -0.04 8.55
C TYR A 330 9.11 0.78 7.64
N ILE A 331 9.40 2.01 8.06
CA ILE A 331 10.36 2.90 7.39
C ILE A 331 11.69 2.80 8.11
N LEU A 332 12.71 2.45 7.35
CA LEU A 332 14.08 2.31 7.81
C LEU A 332 14.93 3.44 7.23
N GLU A 333 15.80 4.03 8.05
CA GLU A 333 16.86 4.93 7.59
C GLU A 333 18.24 4.38 7.95
N ILE A 334 19.12 4.34 6.96
CA ILE A 334 20.49 3.86 7.10
C ILE A 334 21.43 5.06 7.19
N LYS A 335 22.19 5.15 8.27
CA LYS A 335 23.30 6.11 8.43
C LYS A 335 24.61 5.33 8.34
N ALA A 336 25.54 5.83 7.52
CA ALA A 336 26.88 5.29 7.35
C ALA A 336 27.89 6.31 7.88
#